data_AF-A0A3M1DES7-F1
#
_entry.id   AF-A0A3M1DES7-F1
#
_cell.length_a   1.000
_cell.length_b   1.000
_cell.length_c   1.000
_cell.angle_alpha   90.00
_cell.angle_beta   90.00
_cell.angle_gamma   90.00
#
_symmetry.space_group_name_H-M   'P 1'
#
loop_
_entity.id
_entity.type
_entity.pdbx_description
1 polymer ?
#
loop_
_entity_poly.entity_id
_entity_poly.type
_entity_poly.pdbx_seq_one_letter_code
_entity_poly.pdbx_strand_id
1 'polypeptide(L)'
;MFWSFLVLVISVAILVAFIAFLIWGMKMAVKLAVNSLIGFFALYAVKLIIPSLVISFWSVIITAVFGVFGLIFVVAAHAIGLAF
;
A
#
# COMPACT_ATOMS: atom_id res chain seq x y z
N MET A 1 6.65 30.70 -36.05
CA MET A 1 6.88 29.25 -36.28
C MET A 1 7.73 28.60 -35.19
N PHE A 2 8.91 29.13 -34.84
CA PHE A 2 9.77 28.54 -33.78
C PHE A 2 9.10 28.42 -32.40
N TRP A 3 8.44 29.48 -31.93
CA TRP A 3 7.73 29.48 -30.65
C TRP A 3 6.61 28.43 -30.57
N SER A 4 5.85 28.27 -31.64
CA SER A 4 4.78 27.27 -31.74
C SER A 4 5.33 25.84 -31.67
N PHE A 5 6.47 25.60 -32.31
CA PHE A 5 7.17 24.31 -32.26
C PHE A 5 7.76 24.03 -30.87
N LEU A 6 8.35 25.04 -30.21
CA LEU A 6 8.87 24.91 -28.85
C LEU A 6 7.76 24.54 -27.85
N VAL A 7 6.61 25.23 -27.93
CA VAL A 7 5.44 24.95 -27.09
C VAL A 7 4.90 23.54 -27.32
N LEU A 8 4.87 23.08 -28.57
CA LEU A 8 4.47 21.72 -28.91
C LEU A 8 5.39 20.68 -28.24
N VAL A 9 6.71 20.85 -28.38
CA VAL A 9 7.71 19.93 -27.81
C VAL A 9 7.60 19.88 -26.28
N ILE A 10 7.47 21.02 -25.61
CA ILE A 10 7.31 21.08 -24.15
C ILE A 10 6.01 20.40 -23.71
N SER A 11 4.90 20.64 -24.41
CA SER A 11 3.60 20.03 -24.09
C SER A 11 3.63 18.51 -24.22
N VAL A 12 4.28 17.98 -25.26
CA VAL A 12 4.48 16.53 -25.44
C VAL A 12 5.37 15.97 -24.34
N ALA A 13 6.46 16.65 -23.96
CA ALA A 13 7.34 16.21 -22.87
C ALA A 13 6.59 16.12 -21.53
N ILE A 14 5.76 17.11 -21.21
CA ILE A 14 4.93 17.12 -20.00
C ILE A 14 3.93 15.96 -20.01
N LEU A 15 3.27 15.71 -21.15
CA LEU A 15 2.33 14.60 -21.29
C LEU A 15 3.01 13.24 -21.05
N VAL A 16 4.20 13.03 -21.63
CA VAL A 16 4.96 11.79 -21.45
C VAL A 16 5.38 11.61 -19.99
N ALA A 17 5.85 12.68 -19.34
CA ALA A 17 6.21 12.65 -17.92
C ALA A 17 5.00 12.32 -17.03
N PHE A 18 3.82 12.88 -17.33
CA PHE A 18 2.59 12.59 -16.61
C PHE A 18 2.15 11.14 -16.75
N ILE A 19 2.20 10.58 -17.97
CA ILE A 19 1.86 9.17 -18.21
C ILE A 19 2.85 8.25 -17.47
N ALA A 20 4.14 8.55 -17.51
CA ALA A 20 5.15 7.77 -16.78
C ALA A 20 4.91 7.79 -15.27
N PHE A 21 4.57 8.96 -14.72
CA PHE A 21 4.21 9.11 -13.31
C PHE A 21 2.96 8.30 -12.93
N LEU A 22 1.91 8.33 -13.76
CA LEU A 22 0.70 7.52 -13.54
C LEU A 22 1.01 6.02 -13.52
N ILE A 23 1.78 5.53 -14.50
CA ILE A 23 2.16 4.10 -14.56
C ILE A 23 2.97 3.71 -13.32
N TRP A 24 3.89 4.56 -12.87
CA TRP A 24 4.68 4.31 -11.68
C TRP A 24 3.79 4.28 -10.41
N GLY A 25 2.88 5.24 -10.26
CA GLY A 25 1.93 5.29 -9.16
C GLY A 25 1.01 4.06 -9.12
N MET A 26 0.51 3.62 -10.28
CA MET A 26 -0.32 2.41 -10.39
C MET A 26 0.46 1.16 -9.97
N LYS A 27 1.73 1.02 -10.38
CA LYS A 27 2.57 -0.12 -9.96
C LYS A 27 2.74 -0.16 -8.44
N MET A 28 2.92 0.99 -7.80
CA MET A 28 3.01 1.07 -6.33
C MET A 28 1.68 0.71 -5.66
N ALA A 29 0.56 1.20 -6.19
CA ALA A 29 -0.78 0.88 -5.68
C ALA A 29 -1.09 -0.62 -5.79
N VAL A 30 -0.75 -1.25 -6.91
CA VAL A 30 -0.90 -2.70 -7.09
C VAL A 30 -0.05 -3.48 -6.09
N LYS A 31 1.22 -3.07 -5.90
CA LYS A 31 2.09 -3.69 -4.87
C LYS A 31 1.50 -3.57 -3.48
N LEU A 32 0.98 -2.39 -3.13
CA LEU A 32 0.34 -2.17 -1.84
C LEU A 32 -0.90 -3.05 -1.68
N ALA A 33 -1.76 -3.13 -2.71
CA ALA A 33 -2.96 -3.97 -2.70
C ALA A 33 -2.63 -5.46 -2.52
N VAL A 34 -1.63 -5.97 -3.25
CA VAL A 34 -1.16 -7.35 -3.09
C VAL A 34 -0.61 -7.59 -1.68
N ASN A 35 0.22 -6.67 -1.17
CA ASN A 35 0.74 -6.77 0.19
C ASN A 35 -0.36 -6.68 1.25
N SER A 36 -1.42 -5.89 1.01
CA SER A 36 -2.60 -5.82 1.89
C SER A 36 -3.40 -7.11 1.90
N LEU A 37 -3.53 -7.80 0.76
CA LEU A 37 -4.13 -9.13 0.72
C LEU A 37 -3.30 -10.13 1.54
N ILE A 38 -1.97 -10.14 1.34
CA ILE A 38 -1.05 -11.00 2.11
C ILE A 38 -1.16 -10.70 3.61
N GLY A 39 -1.15 -9.42 4.00
CA GLY A 39 -1.27 -8.98 5.38
C GLY A 39 -2.62 -9.37 6.01
N PHE A 40 -3.71 -9.27 5.26
CA PHE A 40 -5.03 -9.73 5.69
C PHE A 40 -5.04 -11.24 5.94
N PHE A 41 -4.53 -12.05 5.01
CA PHE A 41 -4.48 -13.50 5.20
C PHE A 41 -3.57 -13.91 6.37
N ALA A 42 -2.45 -13.21 6.57
CA ALA A 42 -1.57 -13.46 7.71
C ALA A 42 -2.30 -13.17 9.05
N LEU A 43 -2.97 -12.02 9.16
CA LEU A 43 -3.76 -11.68 10.34
C LEU A 43 -4.94 -12.64 10.55
N TYR A 44 -5.59 -13.05 9.46
CA TYR A 44 -6.69 -14.02 9.52
C TYR A 44 -6.22 -15.38 10.03
N ALA A 45 -5.05 -15.85 9.59
CA ALA A 45 -4.44 -17.08 10.12
C ALA A 45 -4.15 -16.95 11.62
N VAL A 46 -3.63 -15.81 12.08
CA VAL A 46 -3.42 -15.56 13.52
C VAL A 46 -4.74 -15.52 14.27
N LYS A 47 -5.81 -14.96 13.70
CA LYS A 47 -7.15 -14.94 14.30
C LYS A 47 -7.72 -16.33 14.54
N LEU A 48 -7.36 -17.33 13.73
CA LEU A 48 -7.74 -18.72 14.00
C LEU A 48 -7.11 -19.25 15.29
N ILE A 49 -5.95 -18.73 15.68
CA ILE A 49 -5.23 -19.09 16.92
C ILE A 49 -5.70 -18.18 18.08
N ILE A 50 -5.97 -16.91 17.79
CA ILE A 50 -6.41 -15.88 18.75
C ILE A 50 -7.78 -15.35 18.29
N PRO A 51 -8.90 -15.99 18.65
CA PRO A 51 -10.22 -15.62 18.15
C PRO A 51 -10.66 -14.20 18.51
N SER A 52 -10.14 -13.65 19.61
CA SER A 52 -10.39 -12.28 20.07
C SER A 52 -9.71 -11.22 19.22
N LEU A 53 -8.77 -11.61 18.33
CA LEU A 53 -8.04 -10.66 17.49
C LEU A 53 -9.02 -9.87 16.61
N VAL A 54 -9.06 -8.57 16.86
CA VAL A 54 -9.76 -7.61 16.01
C VAL A 54 -8.86 -7.37 14.79
N ILE A 55 -9.45 -7.47 13.60
CA ILE A 55 -8.76 -7.17 12.34
C ILE A 55 -9.43 -5.92 11.78
N SER A 56 -8.81 -4.76 11.99
CA SER A 56 -9.21 -3.55 11.28
C SER A 56 -8.36 -3.27 10.06
N PHE A 57 -8.80 -2.26 9.30
CA PHE A 57 -8.06 -1.71 8.18
C PHE A 57 -6.61 -1.36 8.55
N TRP A 58 -6.37 -0.76 9.72
CA TRP A 58 -5.03 -0.35 10.15
C TRP A 58 -4.10 -1.53 10.39
N SER A 59 -4.61 -2.59 11.02
CA SER A 59 -3.88 -3.84 11.25
C SER A 59 -3.39 -4.45 9.92
N VAL A 60 -4.27 -4.46 8.92
CA VAL A 60 -3.95 -4.95 7.57
C VAL A 60 -2.89 -4.09 6.91
N ILE A 61 -2.99 -2.76 6.98
CA ILE A 61 -2.00 -1.84 6.38
C ILE A 61 -0.64 -1.97 7.06
N ILE A 62 -0.59 -2.02 8.39
CA ILE A 62 0.67 -2.19 9.15
C ILE A 62 1.34 -3.50 8.76
N THR A 63 0.58 -4.58 8.69
CA THR A 63 1.11 -5.90 8.29
C THR A 63 1.52 -5.93 6.82
N ALA A 64 0.80 -5.23 5.94
CA ALA A 64 1.13 -5.10 4.52
C ALA A 64 2.44 -4.35 4.26
N VAL A 65 2.69 -3.29 5.03
CA VAL A 65 3.86 -2.42 4.84
C VAL A 65 5.10 -3.00 5.52
N PHE A 66 4.95 -3.51 6.75
CA PHE A 66 6.08 -3.96 7.57
C PHE A 66 6.27 -5.49 7.60
N GLY A 67 5.40 -6.25 6.93
CA GLY A 67 5.50 -7.70 6.84
C GLY A 67 5.45 -8.37 8.21
N VAL A 68 6.41 -9.26 8.48
CA VAL A 68 6.49 -10.03 9.74
C VAL A 68 6.61 -9.13 10.96
N PHE A 69 7.37 -8.03 10.88
CA PHE A 69 7.48 -7.08 11.99
C PHE A 69 6.14 -6.38 12.26
N GLY A 70 5.40 -6.05 11.20
CA GLY A 70 4.03 -5.50 11.31
C GLY A 70 3.07 -6.48 11.96
N LEU A 71 3.14 -7.76 11.59
CA LEU A 71 2.35 -8.82 12.20
C LEU A 71 2.62 -8.94 13.71
N ILE A 72 3.90 -9.03 14.10
CA ILE A 72 4.32 -9.12 15.50
C ILE A 72 3.82 -7.89 16.28
N PHE A 73 3.95 -6.70 15.70
CA PHE A 73 3.47 -5.46 16.30
C PHE A 73 1.96 -5.48 16.52
N VAL A 74 1.16 -5.87 15.52
CA VAL A 74 -0.31 -5.94 15.65
C VAL A 74 -0.72 -6.94 16.72
N VAL A 75 -0.07 -8.10 16.79
CA VAL A 75 -0.35 -9.10 17.83
C VAL A 75 0.02 -8.59 19.23
N ALA A 76 1.19 -7.95 19.37
CA ALA A 76 1.62 -7.37 20.63
C ALA A 76 0.69 -6.23 21.08
N ALA A 77 0.30 -5.34 20.16
CA ALA A 77 -0.64 -4.25 20.40
C ALA A 77 -2.02 -4.78 20.84
N HIS A 78 -2.50 -5.84 20.18
CA HIS A 78 -3.73 -6.52 20.58
C HIS A 78 -3.63 -7.08 22.00
N ALA A 79 -2.50 -7.72 22.35
CA ALA A 79 -2.30 -8.32 23.66
C ALA A 79 -2.30 -7.29 24.82
N ILE A 80 -1.89 -6.04 24.54
CA ILE A 80 -1.91 -4.94 25.53
C ILE A 80 -3.23 -4.13 25.51
N GLY A 81 -4.24 -4.57 24.75
CA GLY A 81 -5.55 -3.92 24.69
C GLY A 81 -5.60 -2.67 23.81
N LEU A 82 -4.56 -2.39 23.01
CA LEU A 82 -4.65 -1.41 21.93
C LEU A 82 -5.41 -2.08 20.79
N ALA A 83 -6.74 -1.97 20.84
CA ALA A 83 -7.62 -2.49 19.82
C ALA A 83 -7.36 -1.76 18.50
N PHE A 84 -6.68 -2.44 17.57
CA PHE A 84 -6.68 -2.09 16.15
C PHE A 84 -7.63 -3.03 15.42
#